data_AF-R5CTX1-F1
#
_entry.id   AF-R5CTX1-F1
#
_cell.length_a   1.000
_cell.length_b   1.000
_cell.length_c   1.000
_cell.angle_alpha   90.00
_cell.angle_beta   90.00
_cell.angle_gamma   90.00
#
_symmetry.space_group_name_H-M   'P 1'
#
loop_
_entity.id
_entity.type
_entity.pdbx_description
1 polymer ?
#
loop_
_entity_poly.entity_id
_entity_poly.type
_entity_poly.pdbx_seq_one_letter_code
_entity_poly.pdbx_strand_id
1 'polypeptide(L)'
;MAARMVSFKNNKTSERYTLENKYNTTRYNLLLVIGFTLINIVLLVTNSDRYFLFSAYIPYTVATLGMILCGKYPLEYYGGGSLSDYNFMDQTAFVGFIALAIILVALYVLAYVFSKKLRPGWLIFALVIFILDTLFMFIDAGIQTDMIIDYLFHIWVIVSLAIGMSAGYKLKKLPPEEEELAEEEAETVTVSADPEE
;
A
#
# COMPACT_ATOMS: atom_id res chain seq x y z
N MET A 1 2.91 -33.40 -31.18
CA MET A 1 2.33 -32.05 -31.04
C MET A 1 1.53 -31.89 -29.74
N ALA A 2 0.66 -32.84 -29.39
CA ALA A 2 -0.18 -32.81 -28.18
C ALA A 2 0.57 -32.51 -26.86
N ALA A 3 1.70 -33.17 -26.57
CA ALA A 3 2.45 -32.93 -25.33
C ALA A 3 3.00 -31.49 -25.19
N ARG A 4 3.30 -30.82 -26.31
CA ARG A 4 3.78 -29.44 -26.33
C ARG A 4 2.65 -28.44 -26.10
N MET A 5 1.45 -28.75 -26.58
CA MET A 5 0.22 -27.97 -26.34
C MET A 5 -0.21 -28.04 -24.87
N VAL A 6 -0.25 -29.25 -24.28
CA VAL A 6 -0.57 -29.44 -22.86
C VAL A 6 0.41 -28.69 -21.93
N SER A 7 1.72 -28.74 -22.23
CA SER A 7 2.73 -28.01 -21.46
C SER A 7 2.60 -26.49 -21.57
N PHE A 8 2.25 -25.97 -22.75
CA PHE A 8 2.08 -24.52 -22.97
C PHE A 8 0.83 -23.97 -22.28
N LYS A 9 -0.23 -24.77 -22.25
CA LYS A 9 -1.52 -24.46 -21.62
C LYS A 9 -1.44 -24.37 -20.09
N ASN A 10 -0.84 -25.38 -19.44
CA ASN A 10 -0.60 -25.35 -17.99
C ASN A 10 0.23 -24.12 -17.56
N ASN A 11 1.11 -23.63 -18.45
CA ASN A 11 1.91 -22.45 -18.20
C ASN A 11 1.08 -21.16 -18.18
N LYS A 12 0.09 -20.99 -19.09
CA LYS A 12 -0.77 -19.80 -19.14
C LYS A 12 -1.69 -19.67 -17.92
N THR A 13 -2.39 -20.74 -17.55
CA THR A 13 -3.26 -20.75 -16.36
C THR A 13 -2.46 -20.49 -15.08
N SER A 14 -1.26 -21.08 -15.00
CA SER A 14 -0.31 -20.82 -13.92
C SER A 14 0.18 -19.37 -13.88
N GLU A 15 0.43 -18.76 -15.06
CA GLU A 15 0.84 -17.34 -15.17
C GLU A 15 -0.27 -16.41 -14.69
N ARG A 16 -1.51 -16.60 -15.16
CA ARG A 16 -2.70 -15.82 -14.74
C ARG A 16 -2.86 -15.85 -13.21
N TYR A 17 -2.89 -17.05 -12.62
CA TYR A 17 -2.97 -17.22 -11.16
C TYR A 17 -1.83 -16.51 -10.42
N THR A 18 -0.60 -16.62 -10.93
CA THR A 18 0.57 -15.96 -10.33
C THR A 18 0.44 -14.43 -10.37
N LEU A 19 -0.05 -13.86 -11.47
CA LEU A 19 -0.25 -12.41 -11.63
C LEU A 19 -1.38 -11.88 -10.75
N GLU A 20 -2.48 -12.62 -10.66
CA GLU A 20 -3.61 -12.30 -9.76
C GLU A 20 -3.17 -12.32 -8.29
N ASN A 21 -2.40 -13.33 -7.88
CA ASN A 21 -1.88 -13.41 -6.53
C ASN A 21 -0.95 -12.24 -6.20
N LYS A 22 -0.05 -11.86 -7.13
CA LYS A 22 0.82 -10.68 -6.97
C LYS A 22 0.00 -9.40 -6.84
N TYR A 23 -1.00 -9.21 -7.69
CA TYR A 23 -1.90 -8.05 -7.65
C TYR A 23 -2.64 -7.94 -6.32
N ASN A 24 -3.23 -9.06 -5.86
CA ASN A 24 -3.99 -9.11 -4.62
C ASN A 24 -3.09 -8.93 -3.39
N THR A 25 -1.92 -9.56 -3.37
CA THR A 25 -0.92 -9.38 -2.30
C THR A 25 -0.52 -7.92 -2.15
N THR A 26 -0.24 -7.22 -3.26
CA THR A 26 0.06 -5.78 -3.22
C THR A 26 -1.09 -4.96 -2.63
N ARG A 27 -2.34 -5.31 -2.96
CA ARG A 27 -3.51 -4.62 -2.39
C ARG A 27 -3.63 -4.86 -0.89
N TYR A 28 -3.33 -6.07 -0.40
CA TYR A 28 -3.29 -6.34 1.04
C TYR A 28 -2.13 -5.62 1.74
N ASN A 29 -0.97 -5.53 1.10
CA ASN A 29 0.16 -4.76 1.63
C ASN A 29 -0.20 -3.27 1.76
N LEU A 30 -0.88 -2.69 0.76
CA LEU A 30 -1.40 -1.32 0.86
C LEU A 30 -2.40 -1.17 2.02
N LEU A 31 -3.29 -2.15 2.21
CA LEU A 31 -4.24 -2.13 3.34
C LEU A 31 -3.52 -2.22 4.70
N LEU A 32 -2.45 -3.00 4.79
CA LEU A 32 -1.61 -3.11 5.98
C LEU A 32 -0.95 -1.77 6.31
N VAL A 33 -0.38 -1.07 5.33
CA VAL A 33 0.19 0.28 5.51
C VAL A 33 -0.84 1.25 6.06
N ILE A 34 -2.05 1.25 5.48
CA ILE A 34 -3.17 2.07 5.95
C ILE A 34 -3.52 1.74 7.41
N GLY A 35 -3.64 0.45 7.73
CA GLY A 35 -3.96 -0.02 9.07
C GLY A 35 -2.92 0.42 10.11
N PHE A 36 -1.64 0.20 9.84
CA PHE A 36 -0.57 0.62 10.75
C PHE A 36 -0.46 2.13 10.89
N THR A 37 -0.68 2.89 9.82
CA THR A 37 -0.73 4.36 9.90
C THR A 37 -1.85 4.85 10.82
N LEU A 38 -3.06 4.27 10.69
CA LEU A 38 -4.19 4.61 11.55
C LEU A 38 -3.93 4.23 13.01
N ILE A 39 -3.35 3.03 13.25
CA ILE A 39 -2.96 2.60 14.59
C ILE A 39 -1.97 3.57 15.20
N ASN A 40 -0.94 3.99 14.46
CA ASN A 40 0.05 4.96 14.95
C ASN A 40 -0.56 6.32 15.29
N ILE A 41 -1.48 6.83 14.46
CA ILE A 41 -2.19 8.07 14.78
C ILE A 41 -3.01 7.90 16.06
N VAL A 42 -3.71 6.78 16.24
CA VAL A 42 -4.47 6.50 17.48
C VAL A 42 -3.55 6.43 18.69
N LEU A 43 -2.45 5.67 18.61
CA LEU A 43 -1.48 5.54 19.70
C LEU A 43 -0.92 6.92 20.10
N LEU A 44 -0.53 7.72 19.11
CA LEU A 44 -0.03 9.08 19.31
C LEU A 44 -1.05 9.95 20.06
N VAL A 45 -2.30 10.04 19.60
CA VAL A 45 -3.30 10.91 20.24
C VAL A 45 -3.75 10.40 21.61
N THR A 46 -3.51 9.12 21.91
CA THR A 46 -3.70 8.54 23.25
C THR A 46 -2.49 8.71 24.18
N ASN A 47 -1.44 9.42 23.75
CA ASN A 47 -0.18 9.59 24.47
C ASN A 47 0.48 8.24 24.85
N SER A 48 0.43 7.27 23.93
CA SER A 48 1.18 6.02 24.08
C SER A 48 2.67 6.28 23.89
N ASP A 49 3.50 5.80 24.81
CA ASP A 49 4.97 5.85 24.72
C ASP A 49 5.53 4.93 23.62
N ARG A 50 4.66 4.21 22.91
CA ARG A 50 5.00 3.28 21.85
C ARG A 50 4.62 3.84 20.50
N TYR A 51 5.62 3.94 19.64
CA TYR A 51 5.47 4.07 18.20
C TYR A 51 5.52 2.67 17.57
N PHE A 52 4.54 2.34 16.72
CA PHE A 52 4.66 1.16 15.88
C PHE A 52 5.50 1.54 14.67
N LEU A 53 6.55 0.77 14.38
CA LEU A 53 7.22 0.89 13.09
C LEU A 53 6.19 0.56 11.99
N PHE A 54 6.38 0.96 10.73
CA PHE A 54 5.52 0.55 9.59
C PHE A 54 4.29 1.44 9.22
N SER A 55 4.37 2.76 9.36
CA SER A 55 3.34 3.70 8.84
C SER A 55 3.77 4.50 7.62
N ALA A 56 2.82 5.13 6.94
CA ALA A 56 3.11 6.26 6.04
C ALA A 56 3.59 7.45 6.87
N TYR A 57 4.66 8.10 6.41
CA TYR A 57 5.40 9.08 7.18
C TYR A 57 4.65 10.42 7.30
N ILE A 58 4.23 11.02 6.18
CA ILE A 58 3.58 12.34 6.16
C ILE A 58 2.29 12.35 7.00
N PRO A 59 1.34 11.40 6.88
CA PRO A 59 0.13 11.43 7.69
C PRO A 59 0.44 11.37 9.20
N TYR A 60 1.41 10.55 9.59
CA TYR A 60 1.85 10.46 10.98
C TYR A 60 2.52 11.76 11.44
N THR A 61 3.46 12.30 10.66
CA THR A 61 4.17 13.55 10.95
C THR A 61 3.21 14.73 11.07
N VAL A 62 2.17 14.83 10.23
CA VAL A 62 1.14 15.86 10.34
C VAL A 62 0.39 15.77 11.68
N ALA A 63 0.04 14.56 12.13
CA ALA A 63 -0.59 14.37 13.44
C ALA A 63 0.37 14.74 14.59
N THR A 64 1.64 14.35 14.49
CA THR A 64 2.70 14.66 15.46
C THR A 64 2.95 16.17 15.55
N LEU A 65 3.02 16.87 14.42
CA LEU A 65 3.13 18.33 14.38
C LEU A 65 1.93 18.99 15.05
N GLY A 66 0.71 18.48 14.84
CA GLY A 66 -0.48 18.96 15.53
C GLY A 66 -0.37 18.83 17.05
N MET A 67 0.09 17.68 17.54
CA MET A 67 0.33 17.46 18.97
C MET A 67 1.39 18.43 19.51
N ILE A 68 2.48 18.65 18.77
CA ILE A 68 3.58 19.52 19.19
C ILE A 68 3.13 20.99 19.25
N LEU A 69 2.51 21.50 18.17
CA LEU A 69 2.17 22.91 18.05
C LEU A 69 1.01 23.33 18.93
N CYS A 70 0.11 22.41 19.27
CA CYS A 70 -1.04 22.67 20.14
C CYS A 70 -0.76 22.33 21.61
N GLY A 71 0.51 22.12 21.99
CA GLY A 71 0.91 21.78 23.35
C GLY A 71 0.20 20.54 23.90
N LYS A 72 0.04 19.49 23.08
CA LYS A 72 -0.57 18.21 23.49
C LYS A 72 0.44 17.07 23.57
N TYR A 73 1.64 17.26 23.02
CA TYR A 73 2.71 16.28 23.11
C TYR A 73 3.18 16.12 24.58
N PRO A 74 3.58 14.92 25.04
CA PRO A 74 3.95 14.71 26.44
C PRO A 74 5.14 15.59 26.88
N LEU A 75 5.04 16.18 28.08
CA LEU A 75 6.05 17.09 28.66
C LEU A 75 7.45 16.46 28.79
N GLU A 76 7.51 15.14 28.92
CA GLU A 76 8.75 14.35 29.02
C GLU A 76 9.67 14.56 27.80
N TYR A 77 9.11 14.87 26.63
CA TYR A 77 9.86 15.09 25.40
C TYR A 77 10.37 16.53 25.22
N TYR A 78 9.85 17.48 26.01
CA TYR A 78 10.24 18.90 25.93
C TYR A 78 11.37 19.28 26.90
N GLY A 79 11.81 18.35 27.75
CA GLY A 79 12.92 18.59 28.70
C GLY A 79 12.53 19.38 29.96
N GLY A 80 11.24 19.51 30.26
CA GLY A 80 10.70 20.23 31.43
C GLY A 80 9.73 21.36 31.05
N GLY A 81 9.32 22.19 32.02
CA GLY A 81 8.43 23.35 31.78
C GLY A 81 6.94 23.06 31.99
N SER A 82 6.10 24.06 31.69
CA SER A 82 4.65 23.95 31.67
C SER A 82 4.15 23.66 30.26
N LEU A 83 3.06 22.89 30.12
CA LEU A 83 2.44 22.61 28.82
C LEU A 83 2.05 23.89 28.06
N SER A 84 1.76 24.97 28.80
CA SER A 84 1.50 26.30 28.25
C SER A 84 2.67 26.89 27.48
N ASP A 85 3.89 26.48 27.79
CA ASP A 85 5.12 27.07 27.25
C ASP A 85 5.40 26.54 25.83
N TYR A 86 4.74 25.45 25.44
CA TYR A 86 4.88 24.78 24.15
C TYR A 86 3.61 24.90 23.28
N ASN A 87 2.68 25.79 23.67
CA ASN A 87 1.42 25.99 22.97
C ASN A 87 1.55 27.10 21.91
N PHE A 88 2.12 26.76 20.76
CA PHE A 88 2.35 27.68 19.64
C PHE A 88 1.07 28.05 18.88
N MET A 89 0.04 27.21 18.95
CA MET A 89 -1.26 27.39 18.31
C MET A 89 -2.39 27.10 19.30
N ASP A 90 -3.58 27.62 19.03
CA ASP A 90 -4.74 27.30 19.86
C ASP A 90 -5.05 25.79 19.85
N GLN A 91 -5.46 25.23 20.99
CA GLN A 91 -5.69 23.79 21.12
C GLN A 91 -6.78 23.26 20.18
N THR A 92 -7.72 24.12 19.76
CA THR A 92 -8.77 23.72 18.80
C THR A 92 -8.21 23.48 17.40
N ALA A 93 -7.07 24.08 17.04
CA ALA A 93 -6.39 23.86 15.76
C ALA A 93 -5.94 22.40 15.58
N PHE A 94 -5.74 21.67 16.69
CA PHE A 94 -5.37 20.26 16.68
C PHE A 94 -6.33 19.39 15.85
N VAL A 95 -7.64 19.69 15.90
CA VAL A 95 -8.66 18.98 15.11
C VAL A 95 -8.38 19.12 13.61
N GLY A 96 -7.87 20.28 13.16
CA GLY A 96 -7.48 20.52 11.78
C GLY A 96 -6.30 19.65 11.34
N PHE A 97 -5.29 19.46 12.19
CA PHE A 97 -4.16 18.57 11.91
C PHE A 97 -4.60 17.10 11.79
N ILE A 98 -5.45 16.64 12.71
CA ILE A 98 -6.00 15.27 12.63
C ILE A 98 -6.87 15.10 11.38
N ALA A 99 -7.73 16.07 11.07
CA ALA A 99 -8.52 16.04 9.85
C ALA A 99 -7.63 15.94 8.60
N LEU A 100 -6.54 16.72 8.54
CA LEU A 100 -5.58 16.66 7.43
C LEU A 100 -4.85 15.30 7.36
N ALA A 101 -4.38 14.77 8.48
CA ALA A 101 -3.77 13.45 8.54
C ALA A 101 -4.71 12.35 8.02
N ILE A 102 -5.99 12.38 8.44
CA ILE A 102 -7.01 11.45 7.97
C ILE A 102 -7.31 11.62 6.48
N ILE A 103 -7.34 12.86 5.96
CA ILE A 103 -7.49 13.12 4.52
C ILE A 103 -6.34 12.47 3.73
N LEU A 104 -5.09 12.59 4.21
CA LEU A 104 -3.94 11.97 3.57
C LEU A 104 -4.04 10.44 3.59
N VAL A 105 -4.44 9.84 4.72
CA VAL A 105 -4.73 8.39 4.79
C VAL A 105 -5.84 8.00 3.81
N ALA A 106 -6.89 8.82 3.68
CA ALA A 106 -8.01 8.56 2.81
C ALA A 106 -7.59 8.47 1.32
N LEU A 107 -6.53 9.16 0.89
CA LEU A 107 -5.99 9.01 -0.47
C LEU A 107 -5.49 7.58 -0.74
N TYR A 108 -4.85 6.95 0.23
CA TYR A 108 -4.43 5.55 0.13
C TYR A 108 -5.63 4.59 0.16
N VAL A 109 -6.63 4.87 1.00
CA VAL A 109 -7.89 4.11 1.03
C VAL A 109 -8.59 4.18 -0.34
N LEU A 110 -8.61 5.37 -0.96
CA LEU A 110 -9.16 5.59 -2.28
C LEU A 110 -8.49 4.69 -3.32
N ALA A 111 -7.15 4.66 -3.29
CA ALA A 111 -6.35 3.80 -4.17
C ALA A 111 -6.62 2.31 -3.93
N TYR A 112 -6.76 1.89 -2.66
CA TYR A 112 -7.09 0.52 -2.30
C TYR A 112 -8.50 0.10 -2.77
N VAL A 113 -9.50 0.95 -2.57
CA VAL A 113 -10.90 0.67 -2.94
C VAL A 113 -11.05 0.60 -4.45
N PHE A 114 -10.49 1.57 -5.17
CA PHE A 114 -10.67 1.64 -6.63
C PHE A 114 -9.70 0.77 -7.43
N SER A 115 -8.64 0.23 -6.81
CA SER A 115 -7.84 -0.83 -7.43
C SER A 115 -8.58 -2.17 -7.53
N LYS A 116 -9.78 -2.31 -6.96
CA LYS A 116 -10.65 -3.46 -7.23
C LYS A 116 -10.96 -3.60 -8.73
N LYS A 117 -11.34 -4.80 -9.15
CA LYS A 117 -11.68 -5.12 -10.56
C LYS A 117 -10.55 -4.83 -11.54
N LEU A 118 -9.32 -5.14 -11.13
CA LEU A 118 -8.11 -5.05 -11.96
C LEU A 118 -7.90 -3.66 -12.59
N ARG A 119 -7.80 -2.62 -11.75
CA ARG A 119 -7.55 -1.25 -12.21
C ARG A 119 -6.15 -0.80 -11.75
N PRO A 120 -5.07 -1.17 -12.47
CA PRO A 120 -3.69 -0.91 -12.03
C PRO A 120 -3.33 0.58 -11.95
N GLY A 121 -4.06 1.46 -12.64
CA GLY A 121 -3.86 2.92 -12.54
C GLY A 121 -4.00 3.46 -11.12
N TRP A 122 -4.85 2.87 -10.27
CA TRP A 122 -4.97 3.25 -8.87
C TRP A 122 -3.76 2.80 -8.03
N LEU A 123 -3.08 1.72 -8.42
CA LEU A 123 -1.81 1.34 -7.79
C LEU A 123 -0.66 2.26 -8.21
N ILE A 124 -0.68 2.80 -9.45
CA ILE A 124 0.25 3.87 -9.84
C ILE A 124 0.04 5.10 -8.96
N PHE A 125 -1.22 5.50 -8.79
CA PHE A 125 -1.57 6.64 -7.93
C PHE A 125 -1.04 6.44 -6.50
N ALA A 126 -1.28 5.27 -5.89
CA ALA A 126 -0.70 4.94 -4.58
C ALA A 126 0.84 4.99 -4.59
N LEU A 127 1.48 4.44 -5.61
CA LEU A 127 2.93 4.43 -5.74
C LEU A 127 3.50 5.85 -5.77
N VAL A 128 2.93 6.75 -6.56
CA VAL A 128 3.41 8.14 -6.67
C VAL A 128 3.31 8.84 -5.31
N ILE A 129 2.16 8.74 -4.64
CA ILE A 129 1.99 9.36 -3.31
C ILE A 129 2.97 8.76 -2.32
N PHE A 130 3.18 7.43 -2.33
CA PHE A 130 4.09 6.77 -1.40
C PHE A 130 5.57 7.08 -1.67
N ILE A 131 5.95 7.32 -2.93
CA ILE A 131 7.28 7.85 -3.27
C ILE A 131 7.46 9.25 -2.69
N LEU A 132 6.47 10.14 -2.84
CA LEU A 132 6.52 11.49 -2.26
C LEU A 132 6.61 11.45 -0.73
N ASP A 133 5.85 10.55 -0.10
CA ASP A 133 5.89 10.29 1.34
C ASP A 133 7.30 9.87 1.80
N THR A 134 7.92 8.95 1.05
CA THR A 134 9.28 8.48 1.32
C THR A 134 10.33 9.55 1.09
N LEU A 135 10.21 10.36 0.02
CA LEU A 135 11.13 11.47 -0.24
C LEU A 135 11.04 12.54 0.85
N PHE A 136 9.83 12.86 1.31
CA PHE A 136 9.62 13.80 2.41
C PHE A 136 10.27 13.28 3.69
N MET A 137 10.15 11.99 4.00
CA MET A 137 10.86 11.38 5.14
C MET A 137 12.37 11.60 5.06
N PHE A 138 13.00 11.44 3.90
CA PHE A 138 14.44 11.71 3.74
C PHE A 138 14.79 13.20 3.89
N ILE A 139 13.90 14.11 3.50
CA ILE A 139 14.12 15.57 3.64
C ILE A 139 13.96 16.00 5.09
N ASP A 140 12.95 15.49 5.78
CA ASP A 140 12.55 15.88 7.14
C ASP A 140 13.44 15.21 8.19
N ALA A 141 13.58 13.87 8.14
CA ALA A 141 14.38 13.12 9.09
C ALA A 141 15.86 12.98 8.67
N GLY A 142 16.21 13.16 7.40
CA GLY A 142 17.58 12.85 6.94
C GLY A 142 17.82 11.34 6.87
N ILE A 143 19.06 10.90 7.14
CA ILE A 143 19.44 9.49 7.27
C ILE A 143 19.86 9.24 8.71
N GLN A 144 19.02 8.55 9.47
CA GLN A 144 19.27 8.24 10.87
C GLN A 144 19.25 6.72 11.12
N THR A 145 20.06 6.26 12.07
CA THR A 145 20.23 4.81 12.33
C THR A 145 19.03 4.17 13.03
N ASP A 146 18.30 4.95 13.83
CA ASP A 146 17.05 4.57 14.50
C ASP A 146 15.86 4.47 13.53
N MET A 147 15.92 5.16 12.39
CA MET A 147 14.91 5.13 11.31
C MET A 147 15.13 4.00 10.28
N ILE A 148 16.12 3.13 10.48
CA ILE A 148 16.51 2.13 9.47
C ILE A 148 15.36 1.18 9.10
N ILE A 149 14.51 0.82 10.08
CA ILE A 149 13.37 -0.06 9.86
C ILE A 149 12.29 0.64 9.05
N ASP A 150 12.02 1.93 9.31
CA ASP A 150 11.09 2.74 8.52
C ASP A 150 11.56 2.86 7.07
N TYR A 151 12.85 3.11 6.81
CA TYR A 151 13.38 3.13 5.43
C TYR A 151 13.19 1.79 4.72
N LEU A 152 13.52 0.67 5.36
CA LEU A 152 13.37 -0.67 4.78
C LEU A 152 11.90 -0.98 4.48
N PHE A 153 10.99 -0.59 5.38
CA PHE A 153 9.57 -0.74 5.18
C PHE A 153 9.09 0.07 3.97
N HIS A 154 9.48 1.33 3.86
CA HIS A 154 9.09 2.18 2.73
C HIS A 154 9.58 1.61 1.40
N ILE A 155 10.84 1.15 1.35
CA ILE A 155 11.40 0.48 0.16
C ILE A 155 10.57 -0.76 -0.19
N TRP A 156 10.23 -1.59 0.80
CA TRP A 156 9.41 -2.78 0.59
C TRP A 156 8.02 -2.44 0.03
N VAL A 157 7.35 -1.41 0.55
CA VAL A 157 6.04 -0.95 0.05
C VAL A 157 6.15 -0.48 -1.40
N ILE A 158 7.17 0.34 -1.73
CA ILE A 158 7.41 0.83 -3.11
C ILE A 158 7.60 -0.35 -4.07
N VAL A 159 8.45 -1.31 -3.70
CA VAL A 159 8.69 -2.52 -4.51
C VAL A 159 7.41 -3.33 -4.66
N SER A 160 6.64 -3.52 -3.59
CA SER A 160 5.37 -4.23 -3.62
C SER A 160 4.36 -3.56 -4.55
N LEU A 161 4.24 -2.23 -4.51
CA LEU A 161 3.37 -1.44 -5.39
C LEU A 161 3.80 -1.55 -6.86
N ALA A 162 5.11 -1.49 -7.14
CA ALA A 162 5.64 -1.67 -8.48
C ALA A 162 5.38 -3.08 -9.05
N ILE A 163 5.50 -4.12 -8.22
CA ILE A 163 5.18 -5.51 -8.60
C ILE A 163 3.68 -5.65 -8.91
N GLY A 164 2.81 -5.14 -8.03
CA GLY A 164 1.35 -5.24 -8.22
C GLY A 164 0.88 -4.46 -9.45
N MET A 165 1.42 -3.26 -9.67
CA MET A 165 1.17 -2.50 -10.90
C MET A 165 1.55 -3.31 -12.14
N SER A 166 2.77 -3.83 -12.18
CA SER A 166 3.29 -4.61 -13.31
C SER A 166 2.44 -5.86 -13.55
N ALA A 167 2.06 -6.57 -12.48
CA ALA A 167 1.19 -7.73 -12.57
C ALA A 167 -0.19 -7.38 -13.12
N GLY A 168 -0.78 -6.27 -12.65
CA GLY A 168 -2.10 -5.81 -13.11
C GLY A 168 -2.13 -5.43 -14.59
N TYR A 169 -1.07 -4.81 -15.11
CA TYR A 169 -0.98 -4.51 -16.55
C TYR A 169 -0.74 -5.76 -17.41
N LYS A 170 0.04 -6.73 -16.92
CA LYS A 170 0.23 -8.01 -17.62
C LYS A 170 -1.08 -8.79 -17.67
N LEU A 171 -1.80 -8.87 -16.54
CA LEU A 171 -3.07 -9.58 -16.46
C LEU A 171 -4.14 -8.99 -17.40
N LYS A 172 -4.17 -7.66 -17.57
CA LYS A 172 -5.06 -7.00 -18.55
C LYS A 172 -4.80 -7.38 -20.01
N LYS A 173 -3.63 -7.92 -20.33
CA LYS A 173 -3.26 -8.32 -21.70
C LYS A 173 -3.56 -9.80 -21.96
N LEU A 174 -3.86 -10.58 -20.92
CA LEU A 174 -4.23 -11.99 -21.08
C LEU A 174 -5.71 -12.08 -21.51
N PRO A 175 -6.06 -13.05 -22.38
CA PRO A 175 -7.45 -13.29 -22.75
C PRO A 175 -8.30 -13.62 -21.51
N PRO A 176 -9.60 -13.31 -21.51
CA PRO A 176 -10.53 -13.67 -20.45
C PRO A 176 -10.47 -15.16 -20.12
N GLU A 177 -10.64 -15.51 -18.85
CA GLU A 177 -10.63 -16.89 -18.38
C GLU A 177 -11.72 -17.73 -19.07
N GLU A 178 -12.88 -17.14 -19.36
CA GLU A 178 -13.97 -17.78 -20.11
C GLU A 178 -13.59 -18.10 -21.56
N GLU A 179 -12.79 -17.25 -22.21
CA GLU A 179 -12.28 -17.50 -23.56
C GLU A 179 -11.20 -18.59 -23.53
N GLU A 180 -10.32 -18.59 -22.51
CA GLU A 180 -9.34 -19.67 -22.32
C GLU A 180 -10.03 -21.02 -22.08
N LEU A 181 -11.09 -21.07 -21.26
CA LEU A 181 -11.88 -22.27 -20.95
C LEU A 181 -12.71 -22.75 -22.15
N ALA A 182 -13.26 -21.83 -22.97
CA ALA A 182 -14.00 -22.18 -24.18
C ALA A 182 -13.09 -22.69 -25.30
N GLU A 183 -11.90 -22.10 -25.47
CA GLU A 183 -10.84 -22.66 -26.31
C GLU A 183 -10.43 -24.05 -25.79
N GLU A 184 -10.44 -24.25 -24.46
CA GLU A 184 -10.12 -25.52 -23.81
C GLU A 184 -11.10 -26.64 -24.15
N GLU A 185 -12.41 -26.37 -24.03
CA GLU A 185 -13.46 -27.31 -24.38
C GLU A 185 -13.47 -27.60 -25.88
N ALA A 186 -13.27 -26.59 -26.73
CA ALA A 186 -13.21 -26.78 -28.17
C ALA A 186 -11.99 -27.63 -28.62
N GLU A 187 -10.82 -27.43 -28.02
CA GLU A 187 -9.61 -28.20 -28.33
C GLU A 187 -9.71 -29.65 -27.82
N THR A 188 -10.30 -29.88 -26.64
CA THR A 188 -10.49 -31.25 -26.12
C THR A 188 -11.50 -32.05 -26.93
N VAL A 189 -12.58 -31.41 -27.40
CA VAL A 189 -13.57 -32.05 -28.29
C VAL A 189 -12.94 -32.42 -29.63
N THR A 190 -12.13 -31.56 -30.23
CA THR A 190 -11.48 -31.84 -31.53
C THR A 190 -10.42 -32.94 -31.46
N VAL A 191 -9.65 -33.05 -30.36
CA VAL A 191 -8.71 -34.17 -30.15
C VAL A 191 -9.41 -35.50 -29.89
N SER A 192 -10.60 -35.48 -29.28
CA SER A 192 -11.39 -36.71 -29.06
C SER A 192 -12.15 -37.20 -30.29
N ALA A 193 -12.31 -36.35 -31.30
CA ALA A 193 -13.06 -36.62 -32.52
C ALA A 193 -12.21 -37.15 -33.69
N ASP A 194 -10.91 -37.36 -33.48
CA ASP A 194 -10.01 -38.03 -34.43
C ASP A 194 -9.70 -39.46 -33.92
N PRO A 195 -10.65 -40.42 -34.03
CA PRO A 195 -10.32 -41.83 -33.90
C PRO A 195 -9.52 -42.21 -35.14
N GLU A 196 -8.33 -42.79 -34.93
CA GLU A 196 -7.53 -43.43 -35.97
C GLU A 196 -8.41 -44.32 -36.87
N GLU A 197 -8.67 -43.90 -38.11
CA GLU A 197 -8.95 -44.76 -39.27
C GLU A 197 -8.29 -44.17 -40.54
#